data_AF-A0A932D8M2-F1
#
_entry.id   AF-A0A932D8M2-F1
#
_cell.length_a   1.000
_cell.length_b   1.000
_cell.length_c   1.000
_cell.angle_alpha   90.00
_cell.angle_beta   90.00
_cell.angle_gamma   90.00
#
_symmetry.space_group_name_H-M   'P 1'
#
loop_
_entity.id
_entity.type
_entity.pdbx_description
1 polymer ?
#
loop_
_entity_poly.entity_id
_entity_poly.type
_entity_poly.pdbx_seq_one_letter_code
_entity_poly.pdbx_strand_id
1 'polypeptide(L)'
;MFTPSHAGAVPRFGLSRMKRRRTFITRRFLDRVRTNGALATAAARVSSLRSTYAPLPHMTTWALVCEEVVDTEHSPQHYERVAAELFRRGVSRETLEEMRMFAWETAGWLNFEKLLWDWCSLDERDIEMAIDWQFREGEINEDERRERVAYLQKFMTPTGREPRPSGGSGTPLRDQCVSNEGTA
;
A
#
# COMPACT_ATOMS: atom_id res chain seq x y z
N MET A 1 11.22 29.75 -23.74
CA MET A 1 11.36 28.32 -24.10
C MET A 1 11.05 27.50 -22.86
N PHE A 2 9.95 26.74 -22.92
CA PHE A 2 9.49 25.64 -22.08
C PHE A 2 9.87 25.59 -20.59
N THR A 3 8.92 25.96 -19.73
CA THR A 3 8.55 25.13 -18.58
C THR A 3 7.39 24.21 -19.02
N PRO A 4 7.29 22.98 -18.49
CA PRO A 4 6.47 22.82 -17.29
C PRO A 4 7.00 21.76 -16.31
N SER A 5 7.07 22.13 -15.02
CA SER A 5 7.08 21.16 -13.93
C SER A 5 5.63 20.98 -13.47
N HIS A 6 4.96 19.95 -13.97
CA HIS A 6 3.70 19.47 -13.40
C HIS A 6 4.02 18.52 -12.26
N ALA A 7 4.16 19.08 -11.06
CA ALA A 7 3.92 18.33 -9.84
C ALA A 7 2.42 17.99 -9.84
N GLY A 8 2.08 16.78 -10.29
CA GLY A 8 0.73 16.24 -10.13
C GLY A 8 0.41 16.21 -8.63
N ALA A 9 -0.44 17.12 -8.19
CA ALA A 9 -0.99 17.09 -6.85
C ALA A 9 -1.70 15.75 -6.68
N VAL A 10 -1.13 14.89 -5.84
CA VAL A 10 -1.81 13.66 -5.39
C VAL A 10 -3.12 14.12 -4.76
N PRO A 11 -4.28 13.59 -5.17
CA PRO A 11 -5.54 13.90 -4.52
C PRO A 11 -5.40 13.51 -3.05
N ARG A 12 -5.29 14.51 -2.17
CA ARG A 12 -5.47 14.28 -0.74
C ARG A 12 -6.89 13.78 -0.61
N PHE A 13 -7.05 12.51 -0.23
CA PHE A 13 -8.35 11.96 0.14
C PHE A 13 -8.99 12.94 1.12
N GLY A 14 -9.99 13.66 0.64
CA GLY A 14 -10.80 14.52 1.48
C GLY A 14 -11.49 13.59 2.44
N LEU A 15 -11.04 13.57 3.70
CA LEU A 15 -11.56 12.73 4.79
C LEU A 15 -13.07 12.55 4.61
N SER A 16 -13.47 11.38 4.09
CA SER A 16 -14.83 11.13 3.67
C SER A 16 -15.73 11.27 4.89
N ARG A 17 -16.74 12.13 4.76
CA ARG A 17 -17.58 12.52 5.89
C ARG A 17 -18.78 11.58 5.91
N MET A 18 -18.52 10.29 6.17
CA MET A 18 -19.57 9.34 6.57
C MET A 18 -20.50 10.02 7.56
N LYS A 19 -21.81 9.75 7.51
CA LYS A 19 -22.79 10.41 8.39
C LYS A 19 -22.54 9.98 9.83
N ARG A 20 -21.61 10.67 10.50
CA ARG A 20 -20.88 10.33 11.73
C ARG A 20 -21.71 10.08 12.99
N ARG A 21 -23.02 9.92 12.91
CA ARG A 21 -23.86 9.80 14.09
C ARG A 21 -23.81 8.41 14.74
N ARG A 22 -23.22 7.38 14.09
CA ARG A 22 -23.28 5.99 14.60
C ARG A 22 -22.06 5.09 14.31
N THR A 23 -20.86 5.63 14.03
CA THR A 23 -19.67 4.78 13.83
C THR A 23 -18.66 4.94 14.98
N PHE A 24 -18.11 3.82 15.46
CA PHE A 24 -16.90 3.68 16.25
C PHE A 24 -15.66 4.20 15.51
N ILE A 25 -15.63 4.12 14.18
CA ILE A 25 -14.54 4.67 13.35
C ILE A 25 -14.67 6.19 13.26
N THR A 26 -14.20 6.85 14.31
CA THR A 26 -14.18 8.30 14.43
C THR A 26 -12.91 8.90 13.84
N ARG A 27 -12.91 10.21 13.55
CA ARG A 27 -11.69 10.93 13.13
C ARG A 27 -10.54 10.76 14.14
N ARG A 28 -10.83 10.82 15.45
CA ARG A 28 -9.84 10.62 16.50
C ARG A 28 -9.27 9.20 16.46
N PHE A 29 -10.10 8.20 16.16
CA PHE A 29 -9.64 6.83 15.97
C PHE A 29 -8.69 6.74 14.76
N LEU A 30 -9.11 7.25 13.60
CA LEU A 30 -8.28 7.24 12.39
C LEU A 30 -6.96 8.01 12.56
N ASP A 31 -6.97 9.14 13.27
CA ASP A 31 -5.75 9.89 13.56
C ASP A 31 -4.79 9.10 14.47
N ARG A 32 -5.31 8.31 15.43
CA ARG A 32 -4.49 7.40 16.25
C ARG A 32 -3.93 6.24 15.43
N VAL A 33 -4.75 5.62 14.58
CA VAL A 33 -4.29 4.57 13.67
C VAL A 33 -3.17 5.12 12.79
N ARG A 34 -3.38 6.28 12.17
CA ARG A 34 -2.40 6.90 11.26
C ARG A 34 -1.01 6.98 11.91
N THR A 35 -0.93 7.46 13.15
CA THR A 35 0.36 7.71 13.83
C THR A 35 0.90 6.53 14.62
N ASN A 36 0.04 5.75 15.26
CA ASN A 36 0.42 4.79 16.31
C ASN A 36 -0.08 3.36 16.06
N GLY A 37 -0.64 3.06 14.89
CA GLY A 37 -1.01 1.68 14.57
C GLY A 37 0.20 0.75 14.44
N ALA A 38 -0.03 -0.56 14.59
CA ALA A 38 1.02 -1.57 14.56
C ALA A 38 1.80 -1.53 13.23
N LEU A 39 1.09 -1.34 12.12
CA LEU A 39 1.71 -1.29 10.80
C LEU A 39 2.45 0.04 10.55
N ALA A 40 1.97 1.16 11.11
CA ALA A 40 2.71 2.43 11.09
C ALA A 40 4.05 2.31 11.84
N THR A 41 4.02 1.71 13.03
CA THR A 41 5.21 1.50 13.85
C THR A 41 6.21 0.59 13.16
N ALA A 42 5.72 -0.51 12.57
CA ALA A 42 6.53 -1.43 11.79
C ALA A 42 7.15 -0.76 10.54
N ALA A 43 6.39 0.01 9.78
CA ALA A 43 6.87 0.76 8.63
C ALA A 43 8.01 1.73 8.99
N ALA A 44 7.92 2.41 10.14
CA ALA A 44 8.98 3.28 10.64
C ALA A 44 10.27 2.49 10.97
N ARG A 45 10.15 1.30 11.58
CA ARG A 45 11.29 0.41 11.87
C ARG A 45 11.94 -0.15 10.62
N VAL A 46 11.15 -0.64 9.67
CA VAL A 46 11.66 -1.16 8.39
C VAL A 46 12.39 -0.07 7.61
N SER A 47 11.94 1.18 7.69
CA SER A 47 12.61 2.30 7.03
C SER A 47 13.95 2.69 7.66
N SER A 48 14.14 2.45 8.97
CA SER A 48 15.38 2.78 9.68
C SER A 48 16.39 1.62 9.73
N LEU A 49 15.92 0.38 9.62
CA LEU A 49 16.73 -0.82 9.69
C LEU A 49 17.05 -1.35 8.29
N ARG A 50 18.29 -1.81 8.08
CA ARG A 50 18.68 -2.58 6.87
C ARG A 50 18.41 -4.08 7.02
N SER A 51 17.26 -4.43 7.59
CA SER A 51 16.86 -5.81 7.81
C SER A 51 16.34 -6.45 6.53
N THR A 52 16.58 -7.75 6.36
CA THR A 52 15.98 -8.53 5.26
C THR A 52 14.82 -9.34 5.82
N TYR A 53 13.67 -9.24 5.16
CA TYR A 53 12.44 -9.95 5.54
C TYR A 53 12.02 -10.89 4.42
N ALA A 54 11.61 -12.11 4.79
CA ALA A 54 11.08 -13.09 3.84
C ALA A 54 9.84 -12.54 3.10
N PRO A 55 9.72 -12.74 1.79
CA PRO A 55 8.60 -12.21 1.01
C PRO A 55 7.26 -12.83 1.42
N LEU A 56 6.16 -12.14 1.09
CA LEU A 56 4.77 -12.59 1.29
C LEU A 56 4.04 -12.64 -0.06
N PRO A 57 4.43 -13.53 -0.99
CA PRO A 57 3.95 -13.49 -2.37
C PRO A 57 2.48 -13.91 -2.54
N HIS A 58 1.91 -14.61 -1.55
CA HIS A 58 0.55 -15.15 -1.62
C HIS A 58 -0.52 -14.18 -1.11
N MET A 59 -0.12 -13.04 -0.52
CA MET A 59 -1.05 -12.03 -0.02
C MET A 59 -1.17 -10.90 -1.03
N THR A 60 -2.39 -10.44 -1.27
CA THR A 60 -2.64 -9.25 -2.10
C THR A 60 -2.19 -7.99 -1.36
N THR A 61 -2.06 -6.86 -2.07
CA THR A 61 -1.67 -5.60 -1.43
C THR A 61 -2.69 -5.17 -0.38
N TRP A 62 -3.98 -5.37 -0.66
CA TRP A 62 -5.05 -5.05 0.29
C TRP A 62 -5.10 -6.02 1.46
N ALA A 63 -4.92 -7.32 1.24
CA ALA A 63 -4.80 -8.28 2.33
C ALA A 63 -3.69 -7.90 3.32
N LEU A 64 -2.52 -7.51 2.81
CA LEU A 64 -1.40 -7.04 3.63
C LEU A 64 -1.75 -5.79 4.46
N VAL A 65 -2.46 -4.82 3.88
CA VAL A 65 -2.88 -3.62 4.63
C VAL A 65 -3.94 -3.95 5.67
N CYS A 66 -4.84 -4.88 5.36
CA CYS A 66 -5.91 -5.32 6.23
C CYS A 66 -5.43 -6.17 7.43
N GLU A 67 -4.18 -6.66 7.44
CA GLU A 67 -3.59 -7.32 8.61
C GLU A 67 -3.64 -6.46 9.88
N GLU A 68 -3.71 -5.14 9.77
CA GLU A 68 -3.89 -4.26 10.93
C GLU A 68 -5.35 -4.12 11.37
N VAL A 69 -6.30 -4.45 10.49
CA VAL A 69 -7.75 -4.28 10.70
C VAL A 69 -8.37 -5.55 11.30
N VAL A 70 -7.83 -6.72 10.95
CA VAL A 70 -8.25 -7.99 11.57
C VAL A 70 -7.99 -7.95 13.08
N ASP A 71 -8.90 -8.55 13.85
CA ASP A 71 -8.80 -8.64 15.31
C ASP A 71 -7.87 -9.81 15.72
N THR A 72 -6.67 -9.82 15.15
CA THR A 72 -5.64 -10.84 15.40
C THR A 72 -4.37 -10.19 15.94
N GLU A 73 -3.94 -10.64 17.11
CA GLU A 73 -2.67 -10.21 17.70
C GLU A 73 -1.48 -10.85 16.96
N HIS A 74 -1.10 -10.24 15.84
CA HIS A 74 0.16 -10.57 15.18
C HIS A 74 1.36 -10.00 15.93
N SER A 75 2.51 -10.69 15.83
CA SER A 75 3.74 -10.21 16.43
C SER A 75 4.26 -8.93 15.75
N PRO A 76 5.05 -8.08 16.44
CA PRO A 76 5.68 -6.91 15.81
C PRO A 76 6.51 -7.25 14.56
N GLN A 77 7.17 -8.42 14.56
CA GLN A 77 7.98 -8.91 13.44
C GLN A 77 7.13 -9.26 12.22
N HIS A 78 5.90 -9.74 12.43
CA HIS A 78 4.95 -9.99 11.35
C HIS A 78 4.58 -8.69 10.65
N TYR A 79 4.22 -7.64 11.40
CA TYR A 79 3.91 -6.33 10.81
C TYR A 79 5.11 -5.71 10.09
N GLU A 80 6.34 -5.95 10.55
CA GLU A 80 7.54 -5.52 9.83
C GLU A 80 7.71 -6.27 8.50
N ARG A 81 7.42 -7.57 8.47
CA ARG A 81 7.41 -8.36 7.24
C ARG A 81 6.36 -7.87 6.25
N VAL A 82 5.16 -7.53 6.74
CA VAL A 82 4.07 -6.91 5.96
C VAL A 82 4.53 -5.57 5.37
N ALA A 83 5.06 -4.66 6.19
CA ALA A 83 5.54 -3.35 5.74
C ALA A 83 6.67 -3.48 4.72
N ALA A 84 7.63 -4.38 4.94
CA ALA A 84 8.71 -4.66 4.00
C ALA A 84 8.21 -5.21 2.66
N GLU A 85 7.17 -6.06 2.66
CA GLU A 85 6.52 -6.52 1.44
C GLU A 85 5.82 -5.38 0.69
N LEU A 86 5.09 -4.51 1.39
CA LEU A 86 4.42 -3.36 0.77
C LEU A 86 5.44 -2.40 0.12
N PHE A 87 6.55 -2.12 0.81
CA PHE A 87 7.64 -1.31 0.25
C PHE A 87 8.31 -1.98 -0.95
N ARG A 88 8.49 -3.31 -0.91
CA ARG A 88 9.00 -4.10 -2.04
C ARG A 88 8.10 -3.99 -3.27
N ARG A 89 6.78 -3.83 -3.09
CA ARG A 89 5.79 -3.62 -4.15
C ARG A 89 5.69 -2.16 -4.64
N GLY A 90 6.52 -1.27 -4.10
CA GLY A 90 6.56 0.14 -4.49
C GLY A 90 5.54 1.02 -3.77
N VAL A 91 4.90 0.53 -2.70
CA VAL A 91 4.04 1.36 -1.86
C VAL A 91 4.93 2.28 -1.02
N SER A 92 4.80 3.59 -1.19
CA SER A 92 5.52 4.56 -0.35
C SER A 92 4.96 4.58 1.07
N ARG A 93 5.70 5.17 2.02
CA ARG A 93 5.21 5.32 3.40
C ARG A 93 3.96 6.18 3.45
N GLU A 94 3.95 7.29 2.73
CA GLU A 94 2.83 8.22 2.66
C GLU A 94 1.59 7.52 2.07
N THR A 95 1.78 6.75 1.00
CA THR A 95 0.70 5.95 0.41
C THR A 95 0.22 4.87 1.38
N LEU A 96 1.11 4.21 2.11
CA LEU A 96 0.73 3.22 3.12
C LEU A 96 -0.14 3.84 4.21
N GLU A 97 0.18 5.04 4.67
CA GLU A 97 -0.65 5.76 5.65
C GLU A 97 -2.06 6.03 5.10
N GLU A 98 -2.18 6.43 3.83
CA GLU A 98 -3.47 6.62 3.14
C GLU A 98 -4.26 5.32 3.01
N MET A 99 -3.60 4.24 2.56
CA MET A 99 -4.22 2.92 2.39
C MET A 99 -4.74 2.37 3.72
N ARG A 100 -3.99 2.53 4.81
CA ARG A 100 -4.42 2.07 6.15
C ARG A 100 -5.69 2.77 6.61
N MET A 101 -5.77 4.09 6.42
CA MET A 101 -7.00 4.82 6.77
C MET A 101 -8.19 4.34 5.95
N PHE A 102 -7.98 4.16 4.64
CA PHE A 102 -9.01 3.66 3.74
C PHE A 102 -9.50 2.26 4.14
N ALA A 103 -8.58 1.36 4.51
CA ALA A 103 -8.93 0.02 5.01
C ALA A 103 -9.77 0.09 6.29
N TRP A 104 -9.42 0.97 7.24
CA TRP A 104 -10.24 1.18 8.44
C TRP A 104 -11.62 1.79 8.13
N GLU A 105 -11.71 2.73 7.20
CA GLU A 105 -12.98 3.34 6.77
C GLU A 105 -13.89 2.38 5.96
N THR A 106 -13.37 1.23 5.52
CA THR A 106 -14.09 0.24 4.70
C THR A 106 -14.13 -1.12 5.39
N ALA A 107 -13.09 -1.96 5.24
CA ALA A 107 -13.00 -3.26 5.88
C ALA A 107 -13.14 -3.18 7.41
N GLY A 108 -12.60 -2.14 8.04
CA GLY A 108 -12.79 -1.92 9.49
C GLY A 108 -14.23 -1.62 9.84
N TRP A 109 -14.92 -0.83 9.02
CA TRP A 109 -16.35 -0.55 9.20
C TRP A 109 -17.17 -1.84 9.05
N LEU A 110 -16.85 -2.63 8.03
CA LEU A 110 -17.48 -3.91 7.79
C LEU A 110 -17.26 -4.88 8.95
N ASN A 111 -16.02 -4.98 9.46
CA ASN A 111 -15.71 -5.92 10.54
C ASN A 111 -16.34 -5.51 11.88
N PHE A 112 -16.15 -4.25 12.29
CA PHE A 112 -16.50 -3.79 13.64
C PHE A 112 -17.91 -3.18 13.76
N GLU A 113 -18.44 -2.51 12.73
CA GLU A 113 -19.80 -1.93 12.79
C GLU A 113 -20.86 -2.92 12.35
N LYS A 114 -20.55 -3.74 11.34
CA LYS A 114 -21.49 -4.76 10.85
C LYS A 114 -21.39 -6.07 11.59
N LEU A 115 -20.47 -6.16 12.56
CA LEU A 115 -20.32 -7.34 13.40
C LEU A 115 -20.26 -8.59 12.53
N LEU A 116 -19.46 -8.53 11.45
CA LEU A 116 -19.19 -9.70 10.63
C LEU A 116 -18.09 -10.57 11.23
N TRP A 117 -17.37 -10.06 12.25
CA TRP A 117 -16.32 -10.74 13.03
C TRP A 117 -15.53 -11.71 12.15
N ASP A 118 -14.99 -11.22 11.03
CA ASP A 118 -14.11 -12.08 10.24
C ASP A 118 -12.75 -12.07 10.91
N TRP A 119 -12.41 -13.19 11.53
CA TRP A 119 -11.21 -13.35 12.36
C TRP A 119 -9.99 -13.77 11.54
N CYS A 120 -10.17 -14.16 10.28
CA CYS A 120 -9.15 -14.95 9.59
C CYS A 120 -8.43 -14.17 8.49
N SER A 121 -9.15 -13.37 7.72
CA SER A 121 -8.57 -12.60 6.62
C SER A 121 -9.55 -11.54 6.12
N LEU A 122 -9.05 -10.35 5.81
CA LEU A 122 -9.78 -9.32 5.09
C LEU A 122 -8.98 -8.96 3.83
N ASP A 123 -9.64 -8.79 2.69
CA ASP A 123 -9.00 -8.48 1.42
C ASP A 123 -9.76 -7.41 0.60
N GLU A 124 -9.39 -7.23 -0.67
CA GLU A 124 -10.05 -6.31 -1.59
C GLU A 124 -11.55 -6.56 -1.77
N ARG A 125 -12.03 -7.81 -1.69
CA ARG A 125 -13.44 -8.17 -1.86
C ARG A 125 -14.25 -7.70 -0.67
N ASP A 126 -13.68 -7.78 0.53
CA ASP A 126 -14.31 -7.26 1.74
C ASP A 126 -14.40 -5.73 1.69
N ILE A 127 -13.35 -5.07 1.19
CA ILE A 127 -13.38 -3.61 0.96
C ILE A 127 -14.45 -3.25 -0.08
N GLU A 128 -14.54 -3.97 -1.20
CA GLU A 128 -15.55 -3.74 -2.24
C GLU A 128 -16.98 -3.93 -1.68
N MET A 129 -17.19 -5.01 -0.93
CA MET A 129 -18.45 -5.29 -0.23
C MET A 129 -18.80 -4.16 0.76
N ALA A 130 -17.83 -3.69 1.54
CA ALA A 130 -18.02 -2.59 2.47
C ALA A 130 -18.47 -1.30 1.77
N ILE A 131 -17.82 -0.95 0.64
CA ILE A 131 -18.17 0.22 -0.17
C ILE A 131 -19.61 0.13 -0.69
N ASP A 132 -19.99 -1.03 -1.22
CA ASP A 132 -21.33 -1.28 -1.72
C ASP A 132 -22.40 -1.19 -0.63
N TRP A 133 -22.11 -1.72 0.57
CA TRP A 133 -23.02 -1.64 1.71
C TRP A 133 -23.16 -0.22 2.22
N GLN A 134 -22.07 0.52 2.35
CA GLN A 134 -22.08 1.93 2.74
C GLN A 134 -22.93 2.77 1.79
N PHE A 135 -22.87 2.49 0.48
CA PHE A 135 -23.72 3.17 -0.49
C PHE A 135 -25.20 2.79 -0.35
N ARG A 136 -25.52 1.50 -0.26
CA ARG A 136 -26.90 1.02 -0.10
C ARG A 136 -27.57 1.55 1.17
N GLU A 137 -26.79 1.75 2.23
CA GLU A 137 -27.27 2.32 3.50
C GLU A 137 -27.26 3.86 3.52
N GLY A 138 -26.76 4.51 2.46
CA GLY A 138 -26.72 5.96 2.34
C GLY A 138 -25.68 6.64 3.25
N GLU A 139 -24.66 5.90 3.69
CA GLU A 139 -23.50 6.41 4.42
C GLU A 139 -22.56 7.21 3.52
N ILE A 140 -22.45 6.79 2.25
CA ILE A 140 -21.75 7.48 1.18
C ILE A 140 -22.69 7.71 0.00
N ASN A 141 -22.41 8.74 -0.81
CA ASN A 141 -23.14 8.98 -2.06
C ASN A 141 -22.48 8.26 -3.26
N GLU A 142 -23.08 8.35 -4.45
CA GLU A 142 -22.58 7.68 -5.66
C GLU A 142 -21.21 8.21 -6.10
N ASP A 143 -20.92 9.49 -5.94
CA ASP A 143 -19.61 10.06 -6.29
C ASP A 143 -18.52 9.50 -5.37
N GLU A 144 -18.77 9.49 -4.06
CA GLU A 144 -17.87 8.88 -3.07
C GLU A 144 -17.68 7.37 -3.33
N ARG A 145 -18.75 6.65 -3.71
CA ARG A 145 -18.64 5.23 -4.08
C ARG A 145 -17.68 5.04 -5.25
N ARG A 146 -17.85 5.80 -6.35
CA ARG A 146 -16.96 5.72 -7.52
C ARG A 146 -15.51 6.04 -7.16
N GLU A 147 -15.28 7.07 -6.35
CA GLU A 147 -13.93 7.45 -5.89
C GLU A 147 -13.27 6.33 -5.07
N ARG A 148 -14.01 5.73 -4.13
CA ARG A 148 -13.50 4.62 -3.30
C ARG A 148 -13.20 3.38 -4.13
N VAL A 149 -14.07 3.02 -5.08
CA VAL A 149 -13.83 1.90 -6.01
C VAL A 149 -12.58 2.15 -6.87
N ALA A 150 -12.42 3.36 -7.41
CA ALA A 150 -11.24 3.72 -8.19
C ALA A 150 -9.95 3.63 -7.35
N TYR A 151 -10.00 4.04 -6.07
CA TYR A 151 -8.86 3.92 -5.16
C TYR A 151 -8.51 2.46 -4.84
N LEU A 152 -9.52 1.61 -4.57
CA LEU A 152 -9.32 0.18 -4.37
C LEU A 152 -8.60 -0.43 -5.58
N GLN A 153 -9.12 -0.19 -6.79
CA GLN A 153 -8.61 -0.75 -8.04
C GLN A 153 -7.16 -0.33 -8.34
N LYS A 154 -6.74 0.88 -7.96
CA LYS A 154 -5.37 1.38 -8.14
C LYS A 154 -4.30 0.43 -7.58
N PHE A 155 -4.61 -0.33 -6.54
CA PHE A 155 -3.66 -1.22 -5.85
C PHE A 155 -3.97 -2.71 -6.01
N MET A 156 -4.98 -3.08 -6.80
CA MET A 156 -5.31 -4.48 -7.11
C MET A 156 -4.41 -5.06 -8.21
N THR A 157 -3.90 -4.22 -9.11
CA THR A 157 -2.97 -4.70 -10.14
C THR A 157 -1.63 -5.02 -9.46
N PRO A 158 -1.07 -6.24 -9.61
CA PRO A 158 0.28 -6.48 -9.18
C PRO A 158 1.17 -5.48 -9.92
N THR A 159 1.92 -4.67 -9.18
CA THR A 159 3.04 -3.91 -9.72
C THR A 159 4.10 -4.91 -10.18
N GLY A 160 3.81 -5.57 -11.30
CA GLY A 160 4.76 -6.29 -12.09
C GLY A 160 5.81 -5.28 -12.48
N ARG A 161 7.05 -5.54 -12.08
CA ARG A 161 8.23 -4.91 -12.64
C ARG A 161 8.05 -4.78 -14.15
N GLU A 162 7.99 -3.56 -14.68
CA GLU A 162 8.52 -3.38 -16.03
C GLU A 162 10.02 -3.70 -15.95
N PRO A 163 10.55 -4.56 -16.83
CA PRO A 163 11.99 -4.69 -16.98
C PRO A 163 12.52 -3.34 -17.44
N ARG A 164 13.40 -2.73 -16.64
CA ARG A 164 14.20 -1.60 -17.13
C ARG A 164 14.88 -2.06 -18.43
N PRO A 165 14.73 -1.35 -19.56
CA PRO A 165 15.53 -1.65 -20.73
C PRO A 165 17.00 -1.52 -20.35
N SER A 166 17.74 -2.58 -20.65
CA SER A 166 19.19 -2.66 -20.58
C SER A 166 19.80 -1.49 -21.35
N GLY A 167 20.16 -0.43 -20.63
CA GLY A 167 21.00 0.64 -21.15
C GLY A 167 22.40 0.06 -21.38
N GLY A 168 22.65 -0.36 -22.62
CA GLY A 168 23.99 -0.69 -23.07
C GLY A 168 24.91 0.51 -22.88
N SER A 169 26.03 0.28 -22.20
CA SER A 169 27.26 1.00 -22.53
C SER A 169 28.19 -0.05 -23.12
N GLY A 170 28.23 -0.05 -24.46
CA GLY A 170 29.26 -0.76 -25.19
C GLY A 170 30.59 -0.11 -24.85
N THR A 171 31.43 -0.81 -24.11
CA THR A 171 32.86 -0.53 -24.10
C THR A 171 33.44 -1.23 -25.32
N PRO A 172 33.99 -0.51 -26.32
CA PRO A 172 34.67 -1.16 -27.43
C PRO A 172 35.93 -1.85 -26.91
N LEU A 173 36.07 -3.14 -27.19
CA LEU A 173 37.33 -3.87 -27.09
C LEU A 173 38.38 -3.09 -27.90
N ARG A 174 39.38 -2.55 -27.21
CA ARG A 174 40.63 -2.14 -27.86
C ARG A 174 41.42 -3.40 -28.16
N ASP A 175 41.56 -3.68 -29.45
CA ASP A 175 42.65 -4.48 -30.00
C ASP A 175 43.98 -3.92 -29.48
N GLN A 176 44.73 -4.74 -28.74
CA GLN A 176 46.16 -4.51 -28.56
C GLN A 176 46.90 -5.48 -29.47
N CYS A 177 47.39 -4.91 -30.57
CA CYS A 177 48.57 -5.43 -31.27
C CYS A 177 49.73 -5.48 -30.29
N VAL A 178 50.24 -6.67 -30.01
CA VAL A 178 51.60 -6.84 -29.50
C VAL A 178 52.36 -7.62 -30.56
N SER A 179 52.98 -6.88 -31.47
CA SER A 179 54.20 -7.34 -32.11
C SER A 179 55.29 -7.28 -31.06
N ASN A 180 56.02 -8.38 -30.83
CA ASN A 180 57.40 -8.25 -30.40
C ASN A 180 58.24 -9.33 -31.06
N GLU A 181 59.29 -8.81 -31.68
CA GLU A 181 60.27 -9.48 -32.51
C GLU A 181 61.14 -10.41 -31.67
N GLY A 182 61.59 -11.49 -32.29
CA GLY A 182 62.53 -12.41 -31.66
C GLY A 182 63.92 -11.82 -31.53
N THR A 183 64.74 -12.46 -30.69
CA THR A 183 66.18 -12.56 -30.95
C THR A 183 66.67 -13.87 -30.35
N ALA A 184 67.39 -14.62 -31.18
CA ALA A 184 68.19 -15.78 -30.81
C ALA A 184 69.57 -15.33 -30.31
#